data_AF-A0AAE6Z4R4-F1
#
_entry.id   AF-A0AAE6Z4R4-F1
#
_cell.length_a   1.000
_cell.length_b   1.000
_cell.length_c   1.000
_cell.angle_alpha   90.00
_cell.angle_beta   90.00
_cell.angle_gamma   90.00
#
_symmetry.space_group_name_H-M   'P 1'
#
loop_
_entity.id
_entity.type
_entity.pdbx_description
1 polymer ?
#
loop_
_entity_poly.entity_id
_entity_poly.type
_entity_poly.pdbx_seq_one_letter_code
_entity_poly.pdbx_strand_id
1 'polypeptide(L)'
;MDIAWQAGDLPELTLTGSALAQAGFTAGVLFRISLYRNGLMLARLDDDTDIAALVAELDGSDTEGADWVSDNGELTLAGDWLTQSGLLTPPFSIEALPGKIMIRAESGAMLA
;
A
#
# COMPACT_ATOMS: atom_id res chain seq x y z
N MET A 1 11.34 3.88 -7.60
CA MET A 1 10.40 2.86 -7.10
C MET A 1 9.81 2.24 -8.32
N ASP A 2 9.89 0.93 -8.42
CA ASP A 2 9.40 0.19 -9.56
C ASP A 2 8.01 -0.35 -9.22
N ILE A 3 7.13 -0.38 -10.22
CA ILE A 3 5.70 -0.67 -10.04
C ILE A 3 5.29 -1.69 -11.09
N ALA A 4 4.62 -2.75 -10.66
CA ALA A 4 3.94 -3.69 -11.54
C ALA A 4 2.45 -3.70 -11.23
N TRP A 5 1.63 -3.56 -12.27
CA TRP A 5 0.17 -3.61 -12.18
C TRP A 5 -0.36 -4.81 -12.96
N GLN A 6 -1.27 -5.57 -12.33
CA GLN A 6 -1.98 -6.68 -12.96
C GLN A 6 -3.48 -6.46 -12.75
N ALA A 7 -4.25 -6.34 -13.83
CA ALA A 7 -5.68 -6.11 -13.71
C ALA A 7 -6.43 -7.34 -13.17
N GLY A 8 -6.12 -8.54 -13.69
CA GLY A 8 -6.64 -9.83 -13.22
C GLY A 8 -8.17 -9.91 -13.04
N ASP A 9 -8.65 -11.05 -12.53
CA ASP A 9 -9.97 -11.10 -11.86
C ASP A 9 -9.88 -10.50 -10.45
N LEU A 10 -8.70 -10.62 -9.83
CA LEU A 10 -8.30 -9.93 -8.61
C LEU A 10 -7.14 -8.99 -8.98
N PRO A 11 -7.36 -7.66 -9.00
CA PRO A 11 -6.30 -6.73 -9.35
C PRO A 11 -5.17 -6.76 -8.33
N GLU A 12 -3.95 -6.51 -8.79
CA GLU A 12 -2.74 -6.53 -7.96
C GLU A 12 -1.78 -5.40 -8.35
N LEU A 13 -1.23 -4.74 -7.33
CA LEU A 13 -0.21 -3.71 -7.44
C LEU A 13 1.01 -4.13 -6.60
N THR A 14 2.14 -4.34 -7.26
CA THR A 14 3.41 -4.67 -6.61
C THR A 14 4.36 -3.48 -6.66
N LEU A 15 4.92 -3.11 -5.51
CA LEU A 15 5.97 -2.10 -5.38
C LEU A 15 7.30 -2.78 -5.07
N THR A 16 8.36 -2.36 -5.76
CA THR A 16 9.71 -2.91 -5.57
C THR A 16 10.80 -1.84 -5.75
N GLY A 17 12.06 -2.28 -5.62
CA GLY A 17 13.24 -1.48 -5.90
C GLY A 17 13.79 -0.70 -4.70
N SER A 18 14.94 -0.06 -4.88
CA SER A 18 15.70 0.56 -3.79
C SER A 18 14.99 1.72 -3.09
N ALA A 19 14.06 2.39 -3.77
CA ALA A 19 13.27 3.47 -3.18
C ALA A 19 12.28 2.97 -2.12
N LEU A 20 11.74 1.76 -2.27
CA LEU A 20 10.88 1.12 -1.27
C LEU A 20 11.66 0.86 0.03
N ALA A 21 12.84 0.26 -0.11
CA ALA A 21 13.75 0.02 1.01
C ALA A 21 14.23 1.32 1.67
N GLN A 22 14.54 2.37 0.90
CA GLN A 22 14.91 3.69 1.43
C GLN A 22 13.77 4.37 2.19
N ALA A 23 12.52 4.11 1.82
CA ALA A 23 11.34 4.53 2.57
C ALA A 23 11.13 3.69 3.85
N GLY A 24 11.96 2.67 4.11
CA GLY A 24 11.93 1.85 5.31
C GLY A 24 11.07 0.59 5.21
N PHE A 25 10.53 0.28 4.03
CA PHE A 25 9.75 -0.93 3.75
C PHE A 25 10.69 -2.03 3.23
N THR A 26 11.34 -2.73 4.15
CA THR A 26 12.24 -3.85 3.86
C THR A 26 11.55 -5.18 4.20
N ALA A 27 12.09 -6.31 3.73
CA ALA A 27 11.54 -7.64 4.00
C ALA A 27 11.18 -7.85 5.49
N GLY A 28 9.97 -8.38 5.73
CA GLY A 28 9.43 -8.66 7.05
C GLY A 28 8.90 -7.44 7.82
N VAL A 29 9.03 -6.21 7.29
CA VAL A 29 8.48 -5.01 7.93
C VAL A 29 6.96 -5.04 7.84
N LEU A 30 6.31 -4.90 9.00
CA LEU A 30 4.87 -4.73 9.12
C LEU A 30 4.48 -3.29 8.73
N PHE A 31 3.37 -3.14 8.02
CA PHE A 31 2.81 -1.84 7.69
C PHE A 31 1.29 -1.83 7.81
N ARG A 32 0.75 -0.66 8.17
CA ARG A 32 -0.67 -0.37 8.15
C ARG A 32 -1.08 0.13 6.78
N ILE A 33 -2.26 -0.27 6.33
CA ILE A 33 -2.94 0.18 5.12
C ILE A 33 -4.13 1.03 5.57
N SER A 34 -4.29 2.23 5.01
CA SER A 34 -5.47 3.07 5.25
C SER A 34 -6.00 3.60 3.92
N LEU A 35 -7.32 3.61 3.74
CA LEU A 35 -7.97 4.37 2.66
C LEU A 35 -7.69 5.86 2.86
N TYR A 36 -7.15 6.52 1.83
CA TYR A 36 -6.73 7.92 1.92
C TYR A 36 -6.97 8.68 0.61
N ARG A 37 -7.91 9.64 0.63
CA ARG A 37 -8.18 10.59 -0.47
C ARG A 37 -8.29 9.92 -1.85
N ASN A 38 -9.17 8.93 -2.00
CA ASN A 38 -9.33 8.14 -3.23
C ASN A 38 -8.01 7.45 -3.65
N GLY A 39 -7.42 6.77 -2.68
CA GLY A 39 -6.10 6.17 -2.76
C GLY A 39 -5.79 5.41 -1.47
N LEU A 40 -4.52 5.05 -1.30
CA LEU A 40 -4.02 4.34 -0.13
C LEU A 40 -2.89 5.12 0.51
N MET A 41 -2.82 5.06 1.84
CA MET A 41 -1.64 5.41 2.60
C MET A 41 -1.12 4.14 3.27
N LEU A 42 0.15 3.84 3.07
CA LEU A 42 0.88 2.79 3.76
C LEU A 42 1.78 3.44 4.81
N ALA A 43 1.72 2.99 6.05
CA ALA A 43 2.57 3.47 7.12
C ALA A 43 3.32 2.30 7.73
N ARG A 44 4.66 2.39 7.79
CA ARG A 44 5.46 1.41 8.51
C ARG A 44 5.03 1.39 9.97
N LEU A 45 4.92 0.20 10.53
CA LEU A 45 4.72 -0.01 11.95
C LEU A 45 6.08 -0.28 12.62
N ASP A 46 6.19 0.08 13.90
CA ASP A 46 7.42 -0.11 14.66
C ASP A 46 7.64 -1.60 14.98
N ASP A 47 8.90 -2.00 15.12
CA ASP A 47 9.29 -3.40 15.32
C ASP A 47 8.77 -3.98 16.66
N ASP A 48 8.40 -3.11 17.60
CA ASP A 48 7.79 -3.41 18.91
C ASP A 48 6.25 -3.32 18.91
N THR A 49 5.62 -3.22 17.73
CA THR A 49 4.16 -3.24 17.60
C THR A 49 3.57 -4.53 18.18
N ASP A 50 2.67 -4.40 19.14
CA ASP A 50 1.88 -5.51 19.66
C ASP A 50 0.84 -5.94 18.61
N ILE A 51 1.13 -7.07 17.94
CA ILE A 51 0.29 -7.62 16.88
C ILE A 51 -1.11 -7.98 17.41
N ALA A 52 -1.23 -8.45 18.65
CA ALA A 52 -2.55 -8.82 19.20
C ALA A 52 -3.41 -7.56 19.42
N ALA A 53 -2.80 -6.48 19.90
CA ALA A 53 -3.48 -5.20 20.03
C ALA A 53 -3.85 -4.62 18.65
N LEU A 54 -2.94 -4.69 17.67
CA LEU A 54 -3.20 -4.23 16.31
C LEU A 54 -4.35 -5.00 15.65
N VAL A 55 -4.38 -6.32 15.78
CA VAL A 55 -5.48 -7.15 15.24
C VAL A 55 -6.80 -6.77 15.90
N ALA A 56 -6.83 -6.60 17.23
CA ALA A 56 -8.04 -6.17 17.93
C ALA A 56 -8.50 -4.76 17.54
N GLU A 57 -7.56 -3.86 17.20
CA GLU A 57 -7.85 -2.52 16.70
C GLU A 57 -8.45 -2.54 15.29
N LEU A 58 -7.88 -3.37 14.40
CA LEU A 58 -8.29 -3.47 13.01
C LEU A 58 -9.53 -4.35 12.79
N ASP A 59 -9.93 -5.12 13.80
CA ASP A 59 -11.06 -6.04 13.70
C ASP A 59 -12.35 -5.29 13.32
N GLY A 60 -12.95 -5.69 12.19
CA GLY A 60 -14.14 -5.05 11.64
C GLY A 60 -13.92 -3.67 10.98
N SER A 61 -12.68 -3.24 10.75
CA SER A 61 -12.43 -2.01 9.98
C SER A 61 -12.58 -2.23 8.48
N ASP A 62 -13.49 -1.47 7.86
CA ASP A 62 -13.67 -1.48 6.39
C ASP A 62 -12.68 -0.55 5.67
N THR A 63 -11.88 0.22 6.41
CA THR A 63 -11.05 1.30 5.85
C THR A 63 -9.57 1.20 6.20
N GLU A 64 -9.22 0.26 7.07
CA GLU A 64 -7.86 0.06 7.54
C GLU A 64 -7.52 -1.42 7.68
N GLY A 65 -6.25 -1.75 7.49
CA GLY A 65 -5.73 -3.09 7.64
C GLY A 65 -4.23 -3.06 7.88
N ALA A 66 -3.60 -4.24 7.90
CA ALA A 66 -2.16 -4.36 7.98
C ALA A 66 -1.69 -5.56 7.16
N ASP A 67 -0.48 -5.45 6.64
CA ASP A 67 0.22 -6.51 5.93
C ASP A 67 1.74 -6.34 6.12
N TRP A 68 2.52 -7.27 5.61
CA TRP A 68 3.97 -7.30 5.71
C TRP A 68 4.61 -7.24 4.33
N VAL A 69 5.78 -6.59 4.25
CA VAL A 69 6.65 -6.70 3.08
C VAL A 69 7.16 -8.13 3.02
N SER A 70 7.01 -8.79 1.87
CA SER A 70 7.41 -10.18 1.71
C SER A 70 8.92 -10.38 1.87
N ASP A 71 9.34 -11.64 2.10
CA ASP A 71 10.75 -11.99 2.33
C ASP A 71 11.69 -11.61 1.17
N ASN A 72 11.15 -11.51 -0.06
CA ASN A 72 11.90 -11.04 -1.23
C ASN A 72 11.95 -9.50 -1.35
N GLY A 73 11.39 -8.77 -0.40
CA GLY A 73 11.38 -7.31 -0.34
C GLY A 73 10.32 -6.63 -1.22
N GLU A 74 9.32 -7.38 -1.67
CA GLU A 74 8.19 -6.84 -2.44
C GLU A 74 7.05 -6.43 -1.51
N LEU A 75 6.32 -5.39 -1.90
CA LEU A 75 5.08 -5.00 -1.25
C LEU A 75 3.95 -5.15 -2.24
N THR A 76 2.97 -5.99 -1.92
CA THR A 76 1.84 -6.29 -2.80
C THR A 76 0.53 -5.83 -2.17
N LEU A 77 -0.31 -5.15 -2.97
CA LEU A 77 -1.67 -4.78 -2.62
C LEU A 77 -2.61 -5.44 -3.61
N ALA A 78 -3.62 -6.16 -3.13
CA ALA A 78 -4.52 -6.93 -3.98
C ALA A 78 -6.00 -6.59 -3.72
N GLY A 79 -6.82 -6.84 -4.74
CA GLY A 79 -8.27 -7.01 -4.64
C GLY A 79 -9.02 -5.83 -4.03
N ASP A 80 -9.54 -6.05 -2.83
CA ASP A 80 -10.44 -5.12 -2.15
C ASP A 80 -9.77 -3.78 -1.88
N TRP A 81 -8.48 -3.76 -1.51
CA TRP A 81 -7.77 -2.50 -1.29
C TRP A 81 -7.73 -1.63 -2.53
N LEU A 82 -7.49 -2.22 -3.70
CA LEU A 82 -7.42 -1.52 -4.97
C LEU A 82 -8.81 -1.09 -5.47
N THR A 83 -9.81 -1.94 -5.23
CA THR A 83 -11.21 -1.66 -5.61
C THR A 83 -11.81 -0.54 -4.76
N GLN A 84 -11.66 -0.61 -3.43
CA GLN A 84 -12.19 0.38 -2.49
C GLN A 84 -11.50 1.74 -2.59
N SER A 85 -10.19 1.75 -2.90
CA SER A 85 -9.44 3.00 -3.10
C SER A 85 -9.62 3.62 -4.48
N GLY A 86 -10.21 2.91 -5.45
CA GLY A 86 -10.33 3.34 -6.84
C GLY A 86 -9.04 3.22 -7.65
N LEU A 87 -8.03 2.51 -7.14
CA LEU A 87 -6.75 2.25 -7.80
C LEU A 87 -6.85 1.08 -8.80
N LEU A 88 -7.79 1.16 -9.73
CA LEU A 88 -8.12 0.07 -10.66
C LEU A 88 -7.41 0.18 -12.02
N THR A 89 -6.86 1.34 -12.35
CA THR A 89 -6.16 1.54 -13.62
C THR A 89 -5.00 2.52 -13.45
N PRO A 90 -3.81 2.21 -14.00
CA PRO A 90 -2.70 3.16 -14.08
C PRO A 90 -3.01 4.31 -15.07
N PRO A 91 -2.28 5.44 -15.01
CA PRO A 91 -1.11 5.66 -14.15
C PRO A 91 -1.45 5.98 -12.67
N PHE A 92 -0.53 5.63 -11.78
CA PHE A 92 -0.61 5.89 -10.35
C PHE A 92 0.44 6.93 -9.93
N SER A 93 0.03 7.92 -9.14
CA SER A 93 0.94 8.81 -8.43
C SER A 93 1.38 8.12 -7.16
N ILE A 94 2.69 7.87 -7.01
CA ILE A 94 3.24 7.31 -5.78
C ILE A 94 4.28 8.24 -5.17
N GLU A 95 4.06 8.60 -3.91
CA GLU A 95 5.00 9.39 -3.10
C GLU A 95 5.53 8.51 -1.97
N ALA A 96 6.84 8.32 -1.92
CA ALA A 96 7.52 7.55 -0.87
C ALA A 96 8.33 8.50 0.03
N LEU A 97 8.00 8.49 1.31
CA LEU A 97 8.68 9.20 2.38
C LEU A 97 9.20 8.17 3.40
N PRO A 98 10.18 8.52 4.26
CA PRO A 98 10.58 7.65 5.35
C PRO A 98 9.39 7.23 6.22
N GLY A 99 9.13 5.92 6.29
CA GLY A 99 8.04 5.30 7.03
C GLY A 99 6.65 5.43 6.40
N LYS A 100 6.51 6.02 5.21
CA LYS A 100 5.18 6.27 4.62
C LYS A 100 5.19 6.24 3.09
N ILE A 101 4.17 5.61 2.50
CA ILE A 101 3.91 5.64 1.06
C ILE A 101 2.48 6.10 0.83
N MET A 102 2.27 7.00 -0.13
CA MET A 102 0.95 7.42 -0.57
C MET A 102 0.77 7.02 -2.04
N ILE A 103 -0.32 6.32 -2.34
CA ILE A 103 -0.67 5.83 -3.67
C ILE A 103 -2.01 6.44 -4.06
N ARG A 104 -2.08 7.10 -5.20
CA ARG A 104 -3.30 7.69 -5.73
C ARG A 104 -3.42 7.39 -7.22
N ALA A 105 -4.64 7.29 -7.72
CA ALA A 105 -4.84 7.39 -9.16
C ALA A 105 -4.29 8.74 -9.60
N GLU A 106 -3.49 8.79 -10.67
CA GLU A 106 -3.21 10.08 -11.25
C GLU A 106 -4.55 10.66 -11.70
N SER A 107 -4.86 11.86 -11.23
CA SER A 107 -5.85 12.66 -11.95
C SER A 107 -5.23 12.89 -13.31
N GLY A 108 -5.66 12.09 -14.29
CA GLY A 108 -5.59 12.53 -15.67
C GLY A 108 -6.06 13.98 -15.64
N ALA A 109 -5.28 14.87 -16.25
CA ALA A 109 -5.83 16.14 -16.65
C ALA A 109 -7.05 15.80 -17.52
N MET A 110 -8.23 15.70 -16.90
CA MET A 110 -9.49 15.88 -17.58
C MET A 110 -9.60 17.40 -17.78
N LEU A 111 -8.67 17.92 -18.57
CA LEU A 111 -8.71 19.25 -19.13
C LEU A 111 -8.88 19.06 -20.63
N ALA A 112 -10.14 19.26 -21.02
CA ALA A 112 -10.66 19.55 -22.36
C ALA A 112 -10.67 18.40 -23.39
#